data_AF-A0A7C7QC91-F1
#
_entry.id   AF-A0A7C7QC91-F1
#
_cell.length_a   1.000
_cell.length_b   1.000
_cell.length_c   1.000
_cell.angle_alpha   90.00
_cell.angle_beta   90.00
_cell.angle_gamma   90.00
#
_symmetry.space_group_name_H-M   'P 1'
#
loop_
_entity.id
_entity.type
_entity.pdbx_description
1 polymer ?
#
loop_
_entity_poly.entity_id
_entity_poly.type
_entity_poly.pdbx_seq_one_letter_code
_entity_poly.pdbx_strand_id
1 'polypeptide(L)'
;VDSPGLNFLLALLGWELGVAFLFTVEASRKTVGSVLELSRAVRMVALASRKGVPPKDLPLNLLILKEKRCREEPITPNERPERLVEAAEVREEAIYCDPKGSFKVRVDRELGKILAIHYRSGSVKPSLAIRGSRPEAVYRTIVKENLVSLLDHAAYLGFELGKAMVALKTGRSYVQDEDVFP
;
A
#
# COMPACT_ATOMS: atom_id res chain seq x y z
N VAL A 1 8.31 13.22 8.05
CA VAL A 1 8.18 13.81 9.40
C VAL A 1 7.09 13.03 10.07
N ASP A 2 7.33 12.52 11.27
CA ASP A 2 6.31 11.73 12.00
C ASP A 2 5.41 12.66 12.83
N SER A 3 4.60 13.47 12.13
CA SER A 3 3.59 14.27 12.81
C SER A 3 2.46 13.44 13.42
N PRO A 4 2.04 12.28 12.89
CA PRO A 4 1.05 11.44 13.56
C PRO A 4 1.50 11.00 14.97
N GLY A 5 2.75 10.54 15.11
CA GLY A 5 3.30 10.14 16.41
C GLY A 5 3.40 11.31 17.40
N LEU A 6 3.86 12.48 16.94
CA LEU A 6 3.94 13.67 17.78
C LEU A 6 2.56 14.17 18.22
N ASN A 7 1.59 14.22 17.30
CA ASN A 7 0.21 14.61 17.61
C ASN A 7 -0.43 13.64 18.61
N PHE A 8 -0.16 12.33 18.47
CA PHE A 8 -0.63 11.33 19.42
C PHE A 8 -0.03 11.52 20.81
N LEU A 9 1.29 11.72 20.90
CA LEU A 9 1.98 11.97 22.16
C LEU A 9 1.43 13.22 22.87
N LEU A 10 1.26 14.32 22.13
CA LEU A 10 0.71 15.57 22.66
C LEU A 10 -0.76 15.41 23.08
N ALA A 11 -1.56 14.64 22.33
CA ALA A 11 -2.94 14.34 22.70
C ALA A 11 -3.01 13.54 24.00
N LEU A 12 -2.13 12.56 24.19
CA LEU A 12 -2.05 11.76 25.40
C LEU A 12 -1.64 12.63 26.60
N LEU A 13 -0.59 13.44 26.47
CA LEU A 13 -0.15 14.35 27.54
C LEU A 13 -1.24 15.38 27.88
N GLY A 14 -1.88 15.95 26.86
CA GLY A 14 -2.98 16.90 27.05
C GLY A 14 -4.16 16.27 27.79
N TRP A 15 -4.48 15.01 27.48
CA TRP A 15 -5.54 14.27 28.17
C TRP A 15 -5.22 14.03 29.65
N GLU A 16 -4.01 13.54 29.95
CA GLU A 16 -3.56 13.28 31.33
C GLU A 16 -3.49 14.56 32.17
N LEU A 17 -3.10 15.69 31.56
CA LEU A 17 -3.04 17.00 32.23
C LEU A 17 -4.39 17.72 32.32
N GLY A 18 -5.48 17.15 31.76
CA GLY A 18 -6.80 17.79 31.76
C GLY A 18 -6.88 19.06 30.91
N VAL A 19 -6.08 19.13 29.84
CA VAL A 19 -6.06 20.28 28.93
C VAL A 19 -7.38 20.38 28.17
N ALA A 20 -7.99 21.56 28.19
CA ALA A 20 -9.26 21.81 27.51
C ALA A 20 -9.15 21.88 25.98
N PHE A 21 -8.02 22.37 25.45
CA PHE A 21 -7.84 22.61 24.02
C PHE A 21 -6.43 22.23 23.54
N LEU A 22 -6.36 21.53 22.41
CA LEU A 22 -5.12 21.25 21.69
C LEU A 22 -5.18 21.95 20.33
N PHE A 23 -4.11 22.65 19.97
CA PHE A 23 -4.03 23.43 18.73
C PHE A 23 -2.96 22.86 17.79
N THR A 24 -3.30 22.70 16.51
CA THR A 24 -2.38 22.33 15.44
C THR A 24 -2.76 23.07 14.15
N VAL A 25 -1.80 23.21 13.23
CA VAL A 25 -2.00 23.84 11.92
C VAL A 25 -1.45 22.98 10.79
N GLU A 26 -1.86 23.29 9.56
CA GLU A 26 -1.33 22.68 8.35
C GLU A 26 -0.54 23.69 7.50
N ALA A 27 0.47 24.33 8.10
CA ALA A 27 1.19 25.46 7.50
C ALA A 27 2.25 25.08 6.44
N SER A 28 2.57 23.80 6.27
CA SER A 28 3.57 23.33 5.31
C SER A 28 3.27 21.91 4.83
N ARG A 29 3.97 21.46 3.78
CA ARG A 29 3.87 20.06 3.29
C ARG A 29 4.12 19.01 4.38
N LYS A 30 4.97 19.31 5.37
CA LYS A 30 5.27 18.41 6.49
C LYS A 30 4.08 18.24 7.45
N THR A 31 3.17 19.21 7.50
CA THR A 31 2.03 19.28 8.42
C THR A 31 0.69 19.09 7.70
N VAL A 32 0.68 18.80 6.40
CA VAL A 32 -0.56 18.45 5.67
C VAL A 32 -1.24 17.26 6.35
N GLY A 33 -2.51 17.38 6.69
CA GLY A 33 -3.27 16.37 7.45
C GLY A 33 -3.07 16.41 8.97
N SER A 34 -2.27 17.34 9.53
CA SER A 34 -2.00 17.41 10.99
C SER A 34 -3.26 17.64 11.83
N VAL A 35 -4.26 18.36 11.30
CA VAL A 35 -5.52 18.58 12.01
C VAL A 35 -6.30 17.27 12.12
N LEU A 36 -6.36 16.49 11.03
CA LEU A 36 -7.00 15.18 11.01
C LEU A 36 -6.25 14.19 11.92
N GLU A 37 -4.91 14.21 11.88
CA GLU A 37 -4.03 13.40 12.74
C GLU A 37 -4.32 13.64 14.23
N LEU A 38 -4.31 14.91 14.67
CA LEU A 38 -4.59 15.27 16.05
C LEU A 38 -6.02 14.90 16.46
N SER A 39 -7.00 15.16 15.60
CA SER A 39 -8.40 14.79 15.85
C SER A 39 -8.56 13.28 16.05
N ARG A 40 -7.93 12.47 15.20
CA ARG A 40 -7.92 11.00 15.34
C ARG A 40 -7.18 10.56 16.62
N ALA A 41 -6.07 11.19 16.96
CA ALA A 41 -5.33 10.91 18.19
C ALA A 41 -6.18 11.17 19.45
N VAL A 42 -6.85 12.32 19.53
CA VAL A 42 -7.74 12.63 20.66
C VAL A 42 -8.88 11.62 20.77
N ARG A 43 -9.48 11.21 19.64
CA ARG A 43 -10.52 10.15 19.63
C ARG A 43 -9.97 8.81 20.10
N MET A 44 -8.75 8.46 19.71
CA MET A 44 -8.08 7.23 20.13
C MET A 44 -7.84 7.22 21.64
N VAL A 45 -7.29 8.32 22.19
CA VAL A 45 -7.06 8.48 23.64
C VAL A 45 -8.36 8.44 24.43
N ALA A 46 -9.39 9.17 23.98
CA ALA A 46 -10.70 9.17 24.61
C ALA A 46 -11.36 7.78 24.61
N LEU A 47 -11.24 7.02 23.50
CA LEU A 47 -11.76 5.66 23.41
C LEU A 47 -11.01 4.70 24.33
N ALA A 48 -9.68 4.78 24.38
CA ALA A 48 -8.85 4.00 25.30
C ALA A 48 -9.19 4.27 26.76
N SER A 49 -9.30 5.55 27.13
CA SER A 49 -9.65 5.98 28.48
C SER A 49 -11.02 5.44 28.90
N ARG A 50 -12.04 5.55 28.02
CA ARG A 50 -13.38 4.98 28.29
C ARG A 50 -13.39 3.46 28.45
N LYS A 51 -12.50 2.76 27.74
CA LYS A 51 -12.38 1.30 27.80
C LYS A 51 -11.45 0.81 28.93
N GLY A 52 -10.71 1.70 29.59
CA GLY A 52 -9.70 1.33 30.59
C GLY A 52 -8.54 0.50 30.01
N VAL A 53 -8.23 0.68 28.73
CA VAL A 53 -7.14 -0.04 28.04
C VAL A 53 -6.08 0.94 27.54
N PRO A 54 -4.82 0.50 27.35
CA PRO A 54 -3.85 1.32 26.66
C PRO A 54 -4.35 1.67 25.24
N PRO A 55 -3.93 2.81 24.66
CA PRO A 55 -4.30 3.26 23.32
C PRO A 55 -3.60 2.44 22.22
N LYS A 56 -3.85 1.14 22.24
CA LYS A 56 -3.37 0.11 21.31
C LYS A 56 -4.55 -0.83 21.00
N ASP A 57 -4.47 -1.54 19.87
CA ASP A 57 -5.49 -2.53 19.47
C ASP A 57 -6.92 -1.95 19.40
N LEU A 58 -7.02 -0.71 18.91
CA LEU A 58 -8.29 0.01 18.69
C LEU A 58 -8.66 0.00 17.21
N PRO A 59 -9.96 0.17 16.85
CA PRO A 59 -10.40 0.23 15.45
C PRO A 59 -9.95 1.50 14.70
N LEU A 60 -9.15 2.35 15.34
CA LEU A 60 -8.61 3.58 14.77
C LEU A 60 -7.13 3.39 14.46
N ASN A 61 -6.69 3.80 13.28
CA ASN A 61 -5.29 3.76 12.86
C ASN A 61 -4.73 5.18 12.69
N LEU A 62 -3.45 5.35 13.04
CA LEU A 62 -2.70 6.60 12.88
C LEU A 62 -1.47 6.45 11.98
N LEU A 63 -1.34 5.33 11.25
CA LEU A 63 -0.24 5.15 10.30
C LEU A 63 -0.48 6.01 9.05
N ILE A 64 0.31 7.07 8.91
CA ILE A 64 0.31 7.93 7.73
C ILE A 64 1.75 8.08 7.25
N LEU A 65 2.03 7.63 6.02
CA LEU A 65 3.37 7.69 5.43
C LEU A 65 3.59 9.06 4.77
N LYS A 66 4.23 9.98 5.51
CA LYS A 66 4.50 11.34 5.04
C LYS A 66 5.90 11.49 4.46
N GLU A 67 6.00 12.19 3.34
CA GLU A 67 7.27 12.67 2.79
C GLU A 67 7.62 14.08 3.30
N LYS A 68 8.92 14.43 3.28
CA LYS A 68 9.38 15.76 3.72
C LYS A 68 9.16 16.84 2.65
N ARG A 69 9.20 16.47 1.37
CA ARG A 69 9.13 17.35 0.21
C ARG A 69 8.37 16.61 -0.88
N CYS A 70 7.34 17.23 -1.44
CA CYS A 70 6.71 16.74 -2.67
C CYS A 70 7.75 16.81 -3.79
N ARG A 71 7.91 15.72 -4.53
CA ARG A 71 8.79 15.63 -5.71
C ARG A 71 8.01 15.39 -7.00
N GLU A 72 6.67 15.45 -6.93
CA GLU A 72 5.81 15.31 -8.10
C GLU A 72 6.01 16.52 -9.02
N GLU A 73 6.12 16.23 -10.31
CA GLU A 73 6.23 17.25 -11.35
C GLU A 73 4.81 17.57 -11.86
N PRO A 74 4.41 18.85 -11.93
CA PRO A 74 3.10 19.22 -12.44
C PRO A 74 3.04 19.03 -13.95
N ILE A 75 1.85 18.73 -14.48
CA ILE A 75 1.61 18.67 -15.92
C ILE A 75 1.91 20.05 -16.54
N THR A 76 2.87 20.10 -17.45
CA THR A 76 3.23 21.33 -18.17
C THR A 76 2.28 21.59 -19.35
N PRO A 77 2.16 22.84 -19.85
CA PRO A 77 1.33 23.13 -21.02
C PRO A 77 1.65 22.28 -22.25
N ASN A 78 2.92 21.88 -22.42
CA ASN A 78 3.39 21.09 -23.56
C ASN A 78 3.08 19.59 -23.43
N GLU A 79 2.69 19.12 -22.24
CA GLU A 79 2.32 17.72 -21.98
C GLU A 79 0.80 17.49 -22.07
N ARG A 80 0.02 18.54 -22.35
CA ARG A 80 -1.45 18.42 -22.50
C ARG A 80 -1.77 17.76 -23.83
N PRO A 81 -2.41 16.57 -23.84
CA PRO A 81 -2.75 15.88 -25.08
C PRO A 81 -3.93 16.55 -25.78
N GLU A 82 -4.06 16.34 -27.09
CA GLU A 82 -5.22 16.78 -27.88
C GLU A 82 -6.52 16.09 -27.45
N ARG A 83 -6.39 14.85 -26.95
CA ARG A 83 -7.52 14.02 -26.51
C ARG A 83 -7.23 13.46 -25.13
N LEU A 84 -8.16 13.70 -24.21
CA LEU A 84 -8.19 13.07 -22.90
C LEU A 84 -9.36 12.07 -22.87
N VAL A 85 -9.08 10.86 -22.41
CA VAL A 85 -10.09 9.79 -22.26
C VAL A 85 -10.11 9.42 -20.79
N GLU A 86 -11.26 9.65 -20.15
CA GLU A 86 -11.49 9.21 -18.77
C GLU A 86 -11.62 7.68 -18.75
N ALA A 87 -10.91 7.04 -17.82
CA ALA A 87 -11.01 5.59 -17.64
C ALA A 87 -12.39 5.22 -17.11
N ALA A 88 -12.97 4.14 -17.64
CA ALA A 88 -14.23 3.60 -17.12
C ALA A 88 -14.02 3.02 -15.71
N GLU A 89 -15.06 3.07 -14.88
CA GLU A 89 -15.06 2.32 -13.62
C GLU A 89 -14.89 0.83 -13.91
N VAL A 90 -14.05 0.17 -13.11
CA VAL A 90 -13.81 -1.27 -13.22
C VAL A 90 -15.12 -1.99 -12.86
N ARG A 91 -15.81 -2.51 -13.87
CA ARG A 91 -16.89 -3.47 -13.66
C ARG A 91 -16.26 -4.84 -13.42
N GLU A 92 -16.91 -5.70 -12.65
CA GLU A 92 -16.53 -7.11 -12.52
C GLU A 92 -16.74 -7.81 -13.88
N GLU A 93 -15.85 -7.55 -14.82
CA GLU A 93 -15.82 -8.21 -16.12
C GLU A 93 -15.30 -9.64 -15.95
N ALA A 94 -15.63 -10.51 -16.90
CA ALA A 94 -15.19 -11.89 -16.89
C ALA A 94 -13.65 -11.96 -16.83
N ILE A 95 -13.11 -12.43 -15.71
CA ILE A 95 -11.67 -12.67 -15.56
C ILE A 95 -11.28 -13.77 -16.54
N TYR A 96 -10.67 -13.39 -17.66
CA TYR A 96 -10.12 -14.36 -18.60
C TYR A 96 -8.88 -15.01 -17.99
N CYS A 97 -8.98 -16.30 -17.66
CA CYS A 97 -7.84 -17.08 -17.23
C CYS A 97 -6.82 -17.18 -18.37
N ASP A 98 -5.57 -16.80 -18.10
CA ASP A 98 -4.50 -16.90 -19.09
C ASP A 98 -4.26 -18.39 -19.45
N PRO A 99 -4.27 -18.74 -20.75
CA PRO A 99 -4.03 -20.10 -21.21
C PRO A 99 -2.76 -20.75 -20.66
N LYS A 100 -1.73 -19.94 -20.35
CA LYS A 100 -0.46 -20.46 -19.84
C LYS A 100 -0.49 -20.79 -18.36
N GLY A 101 -1.45 -20.24 -17.62
CA GLY A 101 -1.58 -20.52 -16.20
C GLY A 101 -1.83 -19.29 -15.34
N SER A 102 -1.67 -19.48 -14.04
CA SER A 102 -1.85 -18.45 -13.02
C SER A 102 -0.62 -18.33 -12.13
N PHE A 103 -0.53 -17.21 -11.42
CA PHE A 103 0.56 -16.94 -10.50
C PHE A 103 0.05 -16.74 -9.09
N LYS A 104 0.77 -17.33 -8.13
CA LYS A 104 0.65 -17.03 -6.72
C LYS A 104 1.89 -16.26 -6.28
N VAL A 105 1.70 -15.03 -5.82
CA VAL A 105 2.81 -14.20 -5.34
C VAL A 105 2.99 -14.42 -3.84
N ARG A 106 4.24 -14.45 -3.40
CA ARG A 106 4.65 -14.58 -2.00
C ARG A 106 5.81 -13.65 -1.71
N VAL A 107 5.89 -13.25 -0.44
CA VAL A 107 6.99 -12.46 0.09
C VAL A 107 7.82 -13.36 1.00
N ASP A 108 9.08 -13.57 0.62
CA ASP A 108 10.09 -14.27 1.40
C ASP A 108 10.87 -13.24 2.22
N ARG A 109 10.54 -13.13 3.51
CA ARG A 109 11.10 -12.13 4.43
C ARG A 109 12.52 -12.46 4.85
N GLU A 110 12.84 -13.76 5.00
CA GLU A 110 14.16 -14.21 5.43
C GLU A 110 15.22 -13.83 4.40
N LEU A 111 14.88 -13.96 3.11
CA LEU A 111 15.79 -13.63 2.02
C LEU A 111 15.57 -12.24 1.43
N GLY A 112 14.53 -11.51 1.88
CA GLY A 112 14.16 -10.20 1.36
C GLY A 112 13.78 -10.23 -0.12
N LYS A 113 13.08 -11.28 -0.56
CA LYS A 113 12.77 -11.54 -1.98
C LYS A 113 11.28 -11.75 -2.22
N ILE A 114 10.87 -11.51 -3.46
CA ILE A 114 9.53 -11.81 -3.98
C ILE A 114 9.62 -13.16 -4.69
N LEU A 115 8.63 -14.01 -4.47
CA LEU A 115 8.49 -15.32 -5.09
C LEU A 115 7.19 -15.35 -5.89
N ALA A 116 7.29 -15.58 -7.19
CA ALA A 116 6.15 -15.82 -8.08
C ALA A 116 6.10 -17.31 -8.42
N ILE A 117 5.04 -17.98 -7.96
CA ILE A 117 4.82 -19.41 -8.17
C ILE A 117 3.83 -19.59 -9.32
N HIS A 118 4.26 -20.25 -10.39
CA HIS A 118 3.46 -20.46 -11.59
C HIS A 118 2.76 -21.81 -11.57
N TYR A 119 1.46 -21.81 -11.87
CA TYR A 119 0.62 -23.00 -12.02
C TYR A 119 0.12 -23.05 -13.46
N ARG A 120 0.40 -24.14 -14.18
CA ARG A 120 -0.17 -24.33 -15.53
C ARG A 120 -1.70 -24.37 -15.45
N SER A 121 -2.36 -23.95 -16.52
CA SER A 121 -3.83 -24.01 -16.60
C SER A 121 -4.36 -25.42 -16.28
N GLY A 122 -5.34 -25.48 -15.37
CA GLY A 122 -5.92 -26.73 -14.87
C GLY A 122 -5.03 -27.55 -13.91
N SER A 123 -3.84 -27.07 -13.53
CA SER A 123 -2.93 -27.78 -12.63
C SER A 123 -2.95 -27.22 -11.21
N VAL A 124 -3.03 -28.12 -10.22
CA VAL A 124 -2.92 -27.77 -8.80
C VAL A 124 -1.46 -27.74 -8.33
N LYS A 125 -0.54 -28.38 -9.06
CA LYS A 125 0.87 -28.43 -8.70
C LYS A 125 1.63 -27.25 -9.32
N PRO A 126 2.55 -26.61 -8.58
CA PRO A 126 3.37 -25.56 -9.12
C PRO A 126 4.30 -26.14 -10.19
N SER A 127 4.38 -25.46 -11.33
CA SER A 127 5.22 -25.87 -12.46
C SER A 127 6.62 -25.25 -12.41
N LEU A 128 6.71 -24.02 -11.90
CA LEU A 128 7.95 -23.27 -11.73
C LEU A 128 7.75 -22.23 -10.64
N ALA A 129 8.83 -21.81 -9.98
CA ALA A 129 8.82 -20.62 -9.15
C ALA A 129 9.99 -19.70 -9.52
N ILE A 130 9.71 -18.41 -9.66
CA ILE A 130 10.70 -17.39 -9.99
C ILE A 130 10.85 -16.48 -8.78
N ARG A 131 12.10 -16.25 -8.36
CA ARG A 131 12.43 -15.47 -7.16
C ARG A 131 13.36 -14.33 -7.50
N GLY A 132 13.09 -13.14 -6.97
CA GLY A 132 13.93 -11.96 -7.19
C GLY A 132 13.76 -10.90 -6.10
N SER A 133 14.75 -10.02 -5.96
CA SER A 133 14.67 -8.86 -5.04
C SER A 133 13.88 -7.68 -5.63
N ARG A 134 13.54 -7.76 -6.92
CA ARG A 134 12.92 -6.70 -7.70
C ARG A 134 11.80 -7.24 -8.60
N PRO A 135 10.62 -6.59 -8.66
CA PRO A 135 9.54 -6.94 -9.58
C PRO A 135 10.03 -7.08 -11.02
N GLU A 136 10.91 -6.17 -11.47
CA GLU A 136 11.40 -6.17 -12.85
C GLU A 136 12.19 -7.41 -13.21
N ALA A 137 13.00 -7.92 -12.28
CA ALA A 137 13.72 -9.17 -12.49
C ALA A 137 12.75 -10.35 -12.59
N VAL A 138 11.69 -10.35 -11.77
CA VAL A 138 10.70 -11.43 -11.73
C VAL A 138 9.85 -11.42 -13.01
N TYR A 139 9.17 -10.32 -13.34
CA TYR A 139 8.29 -10.30 -14.52
C TYR A 139 9.06 -10.44 -15.84
N ARG A 140 10.29 -9.92 -15.95
CA ARG A 140 11.10 -10.14 -17.17
C ARG A 140 11.48 -11.60 -17.35
N THR A 141 11.76 -12.30 -16.25
CA THR A 141 12.02 -13.75 -16.29
C THR A 141 10.75 -14.50 -16.69
N ILE A 142 9.57 -14.13 -16.15
CA ILE A 142 8.28 -14.71 -16.53
C ILE A 142 7.99 -14.57 -18.03
N VAL A 143 8.25 -13.39 -18.59
CA VAL A 143 8.11 -13.13 -20.03
C VAL A 143 9.12 -13.94 -20.84
N LYS A 144 10.39 -13.97 -20.42
CA LYS A 144 11.46 -14.74 -21.09
C LYS A 144 11.17 -16.24 -21.13
N GLU A 145 10.66 -16.79 -20.02
CA GLU A 145 10.24 -18.18 -19.91
C GLU A 145 8.88 -18.46 -20.59
N ASN A 146 8.30 -17.44 -21.23
CA ASN A 146 7.06 -17.54 -22.00
C ASN A 146 5.87 -18.05 -21.15
N LEU A 147 5.74 -17.64 -19.89
CA LEU A 147 4.75 -18.15 -18.93
C LEU A 147 3.45 -17.33 -18.81
N VAL A 148 3.35 -16.21 -19.53
CA VAL A 148 2.15 -15.37 -19.60
C VAL A 148 1.84 -15.05 -21.06
N SER A 149 0.56 -14.94 -21.42
CA SER A 149 0.11 -14.68 -22.80
C SER A 149 -0.90 -13.53 -22.91
N LEU A 150 -1.70 -13.28 -21.87
CA LEU A 150 -2.64 -12.16 -21.84
C LEU A 150 -1.96 -10.91 -21.27
N LEU A 151 -2.13 -9.77 -21.96
CA LEU A 151 -1.54 -8.49 -21.55
C LEU A 151 -2.11 -8.01 -20.22
N ASP A 152 -3.42 -8.15 -20.01
CA ASP A 152 -4.07 -7.76 -18.76
C ASP A 152 -3.56 -8.59 -17.57
N HIS A 153 -3.35 -9.89 -17.77
CA HIS A 153 -2.76 -10.75 -16.76
C HIS A 153 -1.29 -10.39 -16.47
N ALA A 154 -0.52 -10.02 -17.50
CA ALA A 154 0.84 -9.53 -17.33
C ALA A 154 0.87 -8.19 -16.55
N ALA A 155 -0.08 -7.28 -16.82
CA ALA A 155 -0.22 -6.01 -16.10
C ALA A 155 -0.62 -6.23 -14.63
N TYR A 156 -1.62 -7.06 -14.37
CA TYR A 156 -2.04 -7.47 -13.03
C TYR A 156 -0.88 -8.10 -12.25
N LEU A 157 -0.14 -9.02 -12.88
CA LEU A 157 1.03 -9.64 -12.26
C LEU A 157 2.11 -8.60 -11.91
N GLY A 158 2.37 -7.64 -12.78
CA GLY A 158 3.27 -6.53 -12.51
C GLY A 158 2.82 -5.70 -11.31
N PHE A 159 1.52 -5.41 -11.21
CA PHE A 159 0.90 -4.70 -10.09
C PHE A 159 1.06 -5.48 -8.77
N GLU A 160 0.76 -6.77 -8.74
CA GLU A 160 0.90 -7.62 -7.55
C GLU A 160 2.36 -7.77 -7.09
N LEU A 161 3.30 -7.93 -8.03
CA LEU A 161 4.73 -7.93 -7.71
C LEU A 161 5.18 -6.57 -7.14
N GLY A 162 4.64 -5.47 -7.66
CA GLY A 162 4.82 -4.12 -7.13
C GLY A 162 4.33 -4.01 -5.68
N LYS A 163 3.09 -4.45 -5.40
CA LYS A 163 2.54 -4.49 -4.02
C LYS A 163 3.41 -5.35 -3.09
N ALA A 164 3.85 -6.52 -3.54
CA ALA A 164 4.75 -7.38 -2.78
C ALA A 164 6.09 -6.68 -2.45
N MET A 165 6.66 -5.91 -3.38
CA MET A 165 7.85 -5.08 -3.11
C MET A 165 7.58 -3.99 -2.08
N VAL A 166 6.44 -3.30 -2.17
CA VAL A 166 6.06 -2.26 -1.20
C VAL A 166 5.93 -2.87 0.19
N ALA A 167 5.21 -3.99 0.32
CA ALA A 167 5.08 -4.75 1.55
C ALA A 167 6.44 -5.21 2.11
N LEU A 168 7.37 -5.65 1.26
CA LEU A 168 8.75 -5.97 1.64
C LEU A 168 9.45 -4.77 2.29
N LYS A 169 9.42 -3.62 1.60
CA LYS A 169 10.10 -2.40 2.05
C LYS A 169 9.50 -1.80 3.32
N THR A 170 8.18 -1.91 3.48
CA THR A 170 7.45 -1.24 4.58
C THR A 170 7.25 -2.13 5.80
N GLY A 171 7.52 -3.44 5.67
CA GLY A 171 7.23 -4.42 6.72
C GLY A 171 5.75 -4.79 6.84
N ARG A 172 4.85 -4.21 6.04
CA ARG A 172 3.42 -4.53 6.04
C ARG A 172 3.16 -5.91 5.45
N SER A 173 2.09 -6.56 5.88
CA SER A 173 1.62 -7.80 5.28
C SER A 173 1.33 -7.62 3.79
N TYR A 174 1.58 -8.68 3.03
CA TYR A 174 1.14 -8.79 1.65
C TYR A 174 0.10 -9.90 1.58
N VAL A 175 -1.09 -9.55 1.12
CA VAL A 175 -2.13 -10.49 0.70
C VAL A 175 -2.49 -10.11 -0.72
N GLN A 176 -2.50 -11.09 -1.61
CA GLN A 176 -2.84 -10.87 -3.02
C GLN A 176 -4.28 -10.37 -3.11
N ASP A 177 -4.55 -9.45 -4.04
CA ASP A 177 -5.86 -8.78 -4.21
C ASP A 177 -6.28 -7.84 -3.08
N GLU A 178 -5.55 -7.77 -1.96
CA GLU A 178 -5.76 -6.77 -0.90
C GLU A 178 -4.80 -5.59 -1.02
N ASP A 179 -5.19 -4.45 -0.48
CA ASP A 179 -4.33 -3.28 -0.34
C ASP A 179 -3.26 -3.49 0.74
N VAL A 180 -2.06 -2.96 0.52
CA VAL A 180 -0.98 -3.00 1.52
C VAL A 180 -1.27 -2.06 2.71
N PHE A 181 -2.09 -1.04 2.47
CA PHE A 181 -2.48 -0.01 3.43
C PHE A 181 -4.01 0.22 3.43
N PRO A 182 -4.79 -0.72 4.01
CA PRO A 182 -6.22 -0.54 4.23
C PRO A 182 -6.54 0.48 5.33
#